data_AF-A0A1G1KAX3-F1
#
_entry.id   AF-A0A1G1KAX3-F1
#
_cell.length_a   1.000
_cell.length_b   1.000
_cell.length_c   1.000
_cell.angle_alpha   90.00
_cell.angle_beta   90.00
_cell.angle_gamma   90.00
#
_symmetry.space_group_name_H-M   'P 1'
#
loop_
_entity.id
_entity.type
_entity.pdbx_description
1 polymer ?
#
loop_
_entity_poly.entity_id
_entity_poly.type
_entity_poly.pdbx_seq_one_letter_code
_entity_poly.pdbx_strand_id
1 'polypeptide(L)'
;MNSQEARAHYNYLMTLCIRKEEAFGPLAFTFIKEQDLDKLGLAPEEQFNLYMATSEAFASEPKRYTHKLECLQKAQQLLPRTRFTDPELTRHVFQEVQKTSAELDIYNEAMRATKSSAAPAADRLRLVVETDLPDYFLNTAQKRAAAYYQNKYKMTKEAKTAQHFTNAARKFEPENPAVQKEFAGACAPFMAVRTSAIHLMLPFDLKISRTPDDPLEAGLRIWYATMGYSFPLRYEMGKLCSWYDDRVVEIGMDDPNLLFVSVSPLKETELGTVDRALPDDVPMELGLPRAFLDGTNGLGPFIQVVCNFKIWFDAEAMSVLVQGAPDLHEYGLQGGAGLLTRTYASEKIQAYAPSSGKPWQQGLSFNFVNMHLQLAQGVNTAFVPFNTPIFSIHPVLTRQSFKFEDARTLGS
;
A
#
# COMPACT_ATOMS: atom_id res chain seq x y z
N MET A 1 -3.33 37.89 -5.16
CA MET A 1 -4.07 37.96 -3.90
C MET A 1 -3.74 39.30 -3.22
N ASN A 2 -4.71 39.96 -2.59
CA ASN A 2 -4.48 41.16 -1.78
C ASN A 2 -4.39 40.81 -0.27
N SER A 3 -4.04 41.76 0.60
CA SER A 3 -3.82 41.48 2.03
C SER A 3 -5.08 41.00 2.79
N GLN A 4 -6.27 41.46 2.38
CA GLN A 4 -7.53 41.03 3.00
C GLN A 4 -7.90 39.61 2.56
N GLU A 5 -7.74 39.30 1.27
CA GLU A 5 -7.85 37.93 0.73
C GLU A 5 -6.84 36.98 1.39
N ALA A 6 -5.60 37.43 1.61
CA ALA A 6 -4.54 36.64 2.23
C ALA A 6 -4.85 36.27 3.68
N ARG A 7 -5.37 37.21 4.48
CA ARG A 7 -5.84 36.90 5.84
C ARG A 7 -7.09 36.02 5.84
N ALA A 8 -8.01 36.21 4.89
CA ALA A 8 -9.15 35.31 4.73
C ALA A 8 -8.71 33.87 4.38
N HIS A 9 -7.72 33.73 3.49
CA HIS A 9 -7.16 32.44 3.10
C HIS A 9 -6.34 31.80 4.23
N TYR A 10 -5.52 32.58 4.96
CA TYR A 10 -4.86 32.12 6.19
C TYR A 10 -5.88 31.63 7.23
N ASN A 11 -6.94 32.39 7.50
CA ASN A 11 -7.98 31.98 8.44
C ASN A 11 -8.71 30.71 7.97
N TYR A 12 -8.93 30.54 6.67
CA TYR A 12 -9.46 29.30 6.09
C TYR A 12 -8.50 28.12 6.29
N LEU A 13 -7.20 28.29 6.01
CA LEU A 13 -6.17 27.26 6.22
C LEU A 13 -6.03 26.90 7.70
N MET A 14 -5.95 27.87 8.61
CA MET A 14 -5.90 27.60 10.05
C MET A 14 -7.19 26.95 10.56
N THR A 15 -8.34 27.29 9.95
CA THR A 15 -9.60 26.60 10.19
C THR A 15 -9.48 25.13 9.79
N LEU A 16 -9.00 24.80 8.58
CA LEU A 16 -8.73 23.43 8.15
C LEU A 16 -7.73 22.70 9.08
N CYS A 17 -6.68 23.40 9.54
CA CYS A 17 -5.70 22.86 10.50
C CYS A 17 -6.33 22.49 11.84
N ILE A 18 -7.11 23.38 12.45
CA ILE A 18 -7.80 23.13 13.73
C ILE A 18 -8.76 21.94 13.59
N ARG A 19 -9.34 21.79 12.39
CA ARG A 19 -10.22 20.69 11.98
C ARG A 19 -9.44 19.42 11.57
N LYS A 20 -8.11 19.44 11.53
CA LYS A 20 -7.23 18.33 11.11
C LYS A 20 -7.55 17.75 9.72
N GLU A 21 -8.03 18.60 8.80
CA GLU A 21 -8.43 18.17 7.46
C GLU A 21 -7.20 17.83 6.61
N GLU A 22 -7.16 16.66 5.96
CA GLU A 22 -5.99 16.22 5.17
C GLU A 22 -5.59 17.22 4.06
N ALA A 23 -6.57 17.93 3.51
CA ALA A 23 -6.35 18.97 2.51
C ALA A 23 -5.49 20.14 3.03
N PHE A 24 -5.44 20.38 4.35
CA PHE A 24 -4.66 21.46 4.95
C PHE A 24 -3.18 21.41 4.56
N GLY A 25 -2.50 20.28 4.78
CA GLY A 25 -1.05 20.17 4.55
C GLY A 25 -0.64 20.53 3.11
N PRO A 26 -1.24 19.92 2.07
CA PRO A 26 -1.02 20.30 0.68
C PRO A 26 -1.38 21.76 0.38
N LEU A 27 -2.58 22.22 0.78
CA LEU A 27 -3.05 23.58 0.44
C LEU A 27 -2.21 24.67 1.12
N ALA A 28 -1.87 24.50 2.39
CA ALA A 28 -1.03 25.43 3.14
C ALA A 28 0.40 25.48 2.57
N PHE A 29 0.97 24.33 2.21
CA PHE A 29 2.30 24.30 1.59
C PHE A 29 2.32 24.94 0.20
N THR A 30 1.29 24.74 -0.62
CA THR A 30 1.12 25.46 -1.90
C THR A 30 1.02 26.97 -1.67
N PHE A 31 0.18 27.41 -0.73
CA PHE A 31 0.05 28.83 -0.38
C PHE A 31 1.37 29.44 0.11
N ILE A 32 2.11 28.73 0.96
CA ILE A 32 3.47 29.11 1.42
C ILE A 32 4.47 29.21 0.26
N LYS A 33 4.42 28.28 -0.71
CA LYS A 33 5.35 28.21 -1.84
C LYS A 33 5.10 29.28 -2.90
N GLU A 34 3.83 29.54 -3.21
CA GLU A 34 3.44 30.38 -4.34
C GLU A 34 3.30 31.87 -3.97
N GLN A 35 3.21 32.20 -2.68
CA GLN A 35 2.92 33.56 -2.22
C GLN A 35 4.02 34.13 -1.31
N ASP A 36 4.31 35.42 -1.48
CA ASP A 36 5.17 36.18 -0.60
C ASP A 36 4.37 36.69 0.61
N LEU A 37 4.39 35.92 1.70
CA LEU A 37 3.55 36.15 2.88
C LEU A 37 3.84 37.49 3.58
N ASP A 38 5.10 37.95 3.57
CA ASP A 38 5.50 39.27 4.07
C ASP A 38 4.88 40.39 3.20
N LYS A 39 4.92 40.28 1.86
CA LYS A 39 4.25 41.25 0.95
C LYS A 39 2.73 41.21 1.01
N LEU A 40 2.14 40.07 1.35
CA LEU A 40 0.70 39.96 1.62
C LEU A 40 0.29 40.54 2.99
N GLY A 41 1.25 40.93 3.82
CA GLY A 41 1.01 41.58 5.12
C GLY A 41 0.55 40.62 6.21
N LEU A 42 0.85 39.33 6.10
CA LEU A 42 0.67 38.39 7.21
C LEU A 42 1.71 38.67 8.29
N ALA A 43 1.28 38.79 9.54
CA ALA A 43 2.15 39.05 10.68
C ALA A 43 3.14 37.88 10.91
N PRO A 44 4.31 38.11 11.53
CA PRO A 44 5.25 37.05 11.87
C PRO A 44 4.61 35.90 12.66
N GLU A 45 3.66 36.20 13.56
CA GLU A 45 2.87 35.22 14.30
C GLU A 45 1.96 34.38 13.40
N GLU A 46 1.28 35.00 12.43
CA GLU A 46 0.42 34.30 11.47
C GLU A 46 1.25 33.36 10.60
N GLN A 47 2.39 33.84 10.09
CA GLN A 47 3.33 33.03 9.32
C GLN A 47 3.91 31.88 10.16
N PHE A 48 4.39 32.15 11.38
CA PHE A 48 4.95 31.13 12.29
C PHE A 48 3.95 30.00 12.56
N ASN A 49 2.71 30.35 12.92
CA ASN A 49 1.64 29.38 13.14
C ASN A 49 1.38 28.51 11.91
N LEU A 50 1.33 29.12 10.71
CA LEU A 50 1.10 28.40 9.47
C LEU A 50 2.25 27.43 9.15
N TYR A 51 3.50 27.84 9.33
CA TYR A 51 4.67 26.97 9.12
C TYR A 51 4.71 25.80 10.11
N MET A 52 4.48 26.06 11.41
CA MET A 52 4.44 25.02 12.44
C MET A 52 3.34 24.00 12.14
N ALA A 53 2.10 24.47 11.93
CA ALA A 53 0.96 23.64 11.57
C ALA A 53 1.22 22.79 10.31
N THR A 54 1.76 23.39 9.25
CA THR A 54 2.08 22.67 8.00
C THR A 54 3.15 21.60 8.23
N SER A 55 4.10 21.84 9.13
CA SER A 55 5.12 20.85 9.50
C SER A 55 4.54 19.64 10.25
N GLU A 56 3.54 19.85 11.12
CA GLU A 56 2.83 18.78 11.82
C GLU A 56 1.98 17.95 10.85
N ALA A 57 1.33 18.58 9.88
CA ALA A 57 0.56 17.91 8.83
C ALA A 57 1.39 16.96 7.96
N PHE A 58 2.72 17.09 7.93
CA PHE A 58 3.64 16.18 7.24
C PHE A 58 4.36 15.19 8.16
N ALA A 59 4.09 15.18 9.46
CA ALA A 59 4.82 14.36 10.44
C ALA A 59 4.68 12.84 10.24
N SER A 60 3.60 12.37 9.59
CA SER A 60 3.33 10.96 9.30
C SER A 60 3.95 10.43 7.99
N GLU A 61 4.46 11.31 7.11
CA GLU A 61 4.91 10.91 5.75
C GLU A 61 6.41 11.19 5.52
N PRO A 62 7.31 10.21 5.73
CA PRO A 62 8.77 10.37 5.54
C PRO A 62 9.17 10.97 4.18
N LYS A 63 8.47 10.60 3.10
CA LYS A 63 8.66 11.15 1.75
C LYS A 63 8.45 12.67 1.64
N ARG A 64 7.75 13.28 2.61
CA ARG A 64 7.51 14.74 2.70
C ARG A 64 8.42 15.44 3.72
N TYR A 65 9.35 14.74 4.36
CA TYR A 65 10.18 15.34 5.41
C TYR A 65 11.09 16.48 4.91
N THR A 66 11.43 16.53 3.62
CA THR A 66 12.07 17.71 3.01
C THR A 66 11.18 18.97 3.13
N HIS A 67 9.87 18.84 2.92
CA HIS A 67 8.91 19.93 3.10
C HIS A 67 8.68 20.25 4.58
N LYS A 68 8.64 19.23 5.46
CA LYS A 68 8.58 19.42 6.92
C LYS A 68 9.78 20.23 7.43
N LEU A 69 11.00 19.87 7.00
CA LEU A 69 12.23 20.59 7.34
C LEU A 69 12.23 22.04 6.84
N GLU A 70 11.79 22.27 5.60
CA GLU A 70 11.65 23.63 5.06
C GLU A 70 10.72 24.49 5.94
N CYS A 71 9.57 23.94 6.34
CA CYS A 71 8.64 24.63 7.23
C CYS A 71 9.23 24.88 8.62
N LEU A 72 9.86 23.88 9.25
CA LEU A 72 10.47 24.03 10.58
C LEU A 72 11.63 25.05 10.57
N GLN A 73 12.48 25.03 9.54
CA GLN A 73 13.57 26.01 9.37
C GLN A 73 13.02 27.44 9.19
N LYS A 74 11.90 27.61 8.46
CA LYS A 74 11.23 28.90 8.32
C LYS A 74 10.56 29.37 9.62
N ALA A 75 9.90 28.47 10.35
CA ALA A 75 9.38 28.76 11.68
C ALA A 75 10.51 29.20 12.63
N GLN A 76 11.66 28.51 12.62
CA GLN A 76 12.83 28.88 13.42
C GLN A 76 13.40 30.27 13.05
N GLN A 77 13.45 30.62 11.77
CA GLN A 77 13.88 31.95 11.30
C GLN A 77 12.89 33.06 11.68
N LEU A 78 11.59 32.75 11.74
CA LEU A 78 10.54 33.70 12.09
C LEU A 78 10.37 33.89 13.61
N LEU A 79 10.63 32.86 14.42
CA LEU A 79 10.36 32.86 15.86
C LEU A 79 10.86 34.13 16.57
N PRO A 80 12.11 34.62 16.38
CA PRO A 80 12.61 35.84 17.04
C PRO A 80 11.90 37.14 16.65
N ARG A 81 11.12 37.14 15.56
CA ARG A 81 10.27 38.27 15.11
C ARG A 81 8.86 38.22 15.70
N THR A 82 8.53 37.20 16.48
CA THR A 82 7.19 36.95 17.04
C THR A 82 7.13 37.24 18.53
N ARG A 83 5.93 37.51 19.04
CA ARG A 83 5.64 37.51 20.49
C ARG A 83 5.76 36.14 21.16
N PHE A 84 5.91 35.06 20.39
CA PHE A 84 6.12 33.70 20.90
C PHE A 84 7.60 33.42 21.23
N THR A 85 8.51 34.39 21.04
CA THR A 85 9.94 34.24 21.32
C THR A 85 10.17 33.81 22.77
N ASP A 86 10.51 32.54 22.94
CA ASP A 86 10.75 31.89 24.23
C ASP A 86 11.90 30.86 24.09
N PRO A 87 12.80 30.72 25.09
CA PRO A 87 13.91 29.77 25.02
C PRO A 87 13.48 28.30 24.89
N GLU A 88 12.40 27.88 25.54
CA GLU A 88 11.91 26.50 25.45
C GLU A 88 11.26 26.22 24.09
N LEU A 89 10.48 27.15 23.55
CA LEU A 89 9.94 27.02 22.20
C LEU A 89 11.06 27.02 21.13
N THR A 90 12.09 27.85 21.32
CA THR A 90 13.28 27.87 20.45
C THR A 90 14.02 26.53 20.47
N ARG A 91 14.20 25.96 21.68
CA ARG A 91 14.80 24.63 21.88
C ARG A 91 13.95 23.53 21.27
N HIS A 92 12.64 23.60 21.40
CA HIS A 92 11.70 22.61 20.85
C HIS A 92 11.72 22.57 19.32
N VAL A 93 11.62 23.74 18.65
CA VAL A 93 11.70 23.80 17.18
C VAL A 93 13.05 23.30 16.67
N PHE A 94 14.16 23.64 17.36
CA PHE A 94 15.48 23.11 17.02
C PHE A 94 15.57 21.58 17.17
N GLN A 95 14.98 21.01 18.21
CA GLN A 95 14.92 19.56 18.41
C GLN A 95 14.09 18.86 17.32
N GLU A 96 12.94 19.41 16.91
CA GLU A 96 12.16 18.85 15.80
C GLU A 96 12.88 18.97 14.45
N VAL A 97 13.68 20.03 14.21
CA VAL A 97 14.57 20.10 13.03
C VAL A 97 15.61 18.99 13.07
N GLN A 98 16.32 18.80 14.19
CA GLN A 98 17.34 17.74 14.33
C GLN A 98 16.74 16.34 14.14
N LYS A 99 15.62 16.06 14.80
CA LYS A 99 14.90 14.78 14.70
C LYS A 99 14.42 14.51 13.28
N THR A 100 13.74 15.47 12.65
CA THR A 100 13.24 15.32 11.27
C THR A 100 14.39 15.15 10.27
N SER A 101 15.55 15.78 10.51
CA SER A 101 16.76 15.58 9.69
C SER A 101 17.28 14.14 9.83
N ALA A 102 17.44 13.64 11.06
CA ALA A 102 17.91 12.28 11.30
C ALA A 102 16.96 11.22 10.72
N GLU A 103 15.64 11.42 10.87
CA GLU A 103 14.63 10.54 10.28
C GLU A 103 14.63 10.60 8.74
N LEU A 104 14.84 11.78 8.14
CA LEU A 104 15.01 11.94 6.69
C LEU A 104 16.30 11.28 6.20
N ASP A 105 17.40 11.36 6.95
CA ASP A 105 18.67 10.71 6.60
C ASP A 105 18.53 9.18 6.63
N ILE A 106 17.85 8.61 7.63
CA ILE A 106 17.48 7.19 7.70
C ILE A 106 16.66 6.78 6.47
N TYR A 107 15.62 7.55 6.13
CA TYR A 107 14.78 7.31 4.96
C TYR A 107 15.60 7.39 3.65
N ASN A 108 16.50 8.37 3.53
CA ASN A 108 17.38 8.54 2.38
C ASN A 108 18.40 7.40 2.27
N GLU A 109 18.93 6.91 3.38
CA GLU A 109 19.85 5.76 3.42
C GLU A 109 19.14 4.48 2.99
N ALA A 110 17.94 4.22 3.50
CA ALA A 110 17.07 3.12 3.04
C ALA A 110 16.74 3.19 1.53
N MET A 111 16.81 4.38 0.92
CA MET A 111 16.54 4.61 -0.52
C MET A 111 17.81 4.65 -1.39
N ARG A 112 19.01 4.67 -0.79
CA ARG A 112 20.29 4.59 -1.50
C ARG A 112 20.64 3.13 -1.78
N ALA A 113 20.66 2.76 -3.06
CA ALA A 113 21.30 1.50 -3.46
C ALA A 113 22.81 1.58 -3.16
N THR A 114 23.27 0.71 -2.25
CA THR A 114 24.68 0.58 -1.90
C THR A 114 25.41 -0.15 -3.03
N LYS A 115 26.23 0.58 -3.80
CA LYS A 115 27.12 -0.04 -4.79
C LYS A 115 28.13 -0.95 -4.10
N SER A 116 27.88 -2.26 -4.09
CA SER A 116 28.87 -3.23 -3.65
C SER A 116 29.96 -3.37 -4.70
N SER A 117 31.19 -3.00 -4.36
CA SER A 117 32.37 -3.26 -5.21
C SER A 117 32.86 -4.72 -5.14
N ALA A 118 32.11 -5.61 -4.49
CA ALA A 118 32.34 -7.04 -4.46
C ALA A 118 31.09 -7.76 -4.97
N ALA A 119 31.16 -8.29 -6.19
CA ALA A 119 30.17 -9.23 -6.69
C ALA A 119 30.27 -10.52 -5.85
N PRO A 120 29.22 -10.92 -5.11
CA PRO A 120 29.22 -12.22 -4.45
C PRO A 120 29.27 -13.32 -5.51
N ALA A 121 29.99 -14.40 -5.21
CA ALA A 121 30.00 -15.57 -6.07
C ALA A 121 28.57 -16.15 -6.23
N ALA A 122 28.39 -16.99 -7.26
CA ALA A 122 27.09 -17.44 -7.80
C ALA A 122 26.24 -18.37 -6.91
N ASP A 123 26.12 -18.06 -5.62
CA ASP A 123 25.00 -18.53 -4.80
C ASP A 123 23.70 -17.86 -5.26
N ARG A 124 22.59 -18.59 -5.13
CA ARG A 124 21.27 -18.18 -5.64
C ARG A 124 20.90 -16.78 -5.18
N LEU A 125 20.32 -16.00 -6.10
CA LEU A 125 19.75 -14.69 -5.80
C LEU A 125 18.65 -14.83 -4.73
N ARG A 126 18.80 -14.14 -3.61
CA ARG A 126 17.88 -14.23 -2.46
C ARG A 126 16.87 -13.10 -2.47
N LEU A 127 15.61 -13.44 -2.20
CA LEU A 127 14.56 -12.50 -1.83
C LEU A 127 14.18 -12.78 -0.39
N VAL A 128 14.60 -11.93 0.54
CA VAL A 128 14.27 -12.11 1.97
C VAL A 128 12.97 -11.37 2.27
N VAL A 129 12.04 -12.03 2.95
CA VAL A 129 10.72 -11.48 3.27
C VAL A 129 10.64 -11.21 4.77
N GLU A 130 10.24 -9.99 5.09
CA GLU A 130 9.96 -9.48 6.43
C GLU A 130 8.48 -9.09 6.44
N THR A 131 7.67 -9.75 7.27
CA THR A 131 6.21 -9.55 7.32
C THR A 131 5.64 -10.01 8.65
N ASP A 132 4.43 -9.56 8.96
CA ASP A 132 3.71 -9.80 10.21
C ASP A 132 2.85 -11.07 10.20
N LEU A 133 2.68 -11.72 9.04
CA LEU A 133 2.09 -13.05 8.90
C LEU A 133 3.03 -13.98 8.07
N PRO A 134 4.26 -14.26 8.54
CA PRO A 134 5.30 -14.90 7.75
C PRO A 134 4.97 -16.35 7.36
N ASP A 135 4.42 -17.13 8.28
CA ASP A 135 4.05 -18.53 8.03
C ASP A 135 2.88 -18.63 7.03
N TYR A 136 1.86 -17.77 7.18
CA TYR A 136 0.76 -17.70 6.23
C TYR A 136 1.26 -17.31 4.83
N PHE A 137 1.94 -16.15 4.68
CA PHE A 137 2.32 -15.67 3.34
C PHE A 137 3.37 -16.54 2.65
N LEU A 138 4.35 -17.09 3.36
CA LEU A 138 5.44 -17.87 2.74
C LEU A 138 5.11 -19.36 2.54
N ASN A 139 4.13 -19.91 3.27
CA ASN A 139 3.84 -21.34 3.27
C ASN A 139 2.37 -21.64 2.95
N THR A 140 1.43 -21.22 3.81
CA THR A 140 0.01 -21.55 3.66
C THR A 140 -0.57 -20.95 2.37
N ALA A 141 -0.45 -19.64 2.17
CA ALA A 141 -0.93 -18.94 0.98
C ALA A 141 -0.36 -19.58 -0.30
N GLN A 142 0.93 -19.94 -0.34
CA GLN A 142 1.52 -20.55 -1.54
C GLN A 142 0.97 -21.96 -1.83
N LYS A 143 0.69 -22.76 -0.79
CA LYS A 143 -0.04 -24.04 -0.94
C LYS A 143 -1.47 -23.82 -1.44
N ARG A 144 -2.19 -22.83 -0.88
CA ARG A 144 -3.57 -22.49 -1.29
C ARG A 144 -3.61 -21.97 -2.73
N ALA A 145 -2.67 -21.12 -3.15
CA ALA A 145 -2.53 -20.66 -4.53
C ALA A 145 -2.23 -21.82 -5.50
N ALA A 146 -1.33 -22.72 -5.14
CA ALA A 146 -1.04 -23.91 -5.93
C ALA A 146 -2.29 -24.79 -6.09
N ALA A 147 -3.05 -25.03 -5.01
CA ALA A 147 -4.30 -25.76 -5.05
C ALA A 147 -5.39 -25.06 -5.87
N TYR A 148 -5.53 -23.73 -5.72
CA TYR A 148 -6.45 -22.89 -6.50
C TYR A 148 -6.21 -23.05 -8.01
N TYR A 149 -4.98 -22.80 -8.47
CA TYR A 149 -4.65 -22.90 -9.88
C TYR A 149 -4.68 -24.35 -10.40
N GLN A 150 -4.28 -25.33 -9.58
CA GLN A 150 -4.42 -26.75 -9.94
C GLN A 150 -5.87 -27.16 -10.13
N ASN A 151 -6.79 -26.74 -9.23
CA ASN A 151 -8.21 -27.07 -9.33
C ASN A 151 -8.86 -26.40 -10.55
N LYS A 152 -8.54 -25.12 -10.77
CA LYS A 152 -9.12 -24.31 -11.86
C LYS A 152 -8.64 -24.72 -13.25
N TYR A 153 -7.35 -25.00 -13.41
CA TYR A 153 -6.73 -25.32 -14.69
C TYR A 153 -6.40 -26.82 -14.86
N LYS A 154 -7.08 -27.71 -14.12
CA LYS A 154 -6.84 -29.16 -14.16
C LYS A 154 -7.17 -29.75 -15.53
N MET A 155 -6.15 -30.18 -16.29
CA MET A 155 -6.38 -31.09 -17.40
C MET A 155 -6.79 -32.48 -16.90
N THR A 156 -7.77 -33.10 -17.55
CA THR A 156 -7.99 -34.55 -17.43
C THR A 156 -6.87 -35.32 -18.14
N LYS A 157 -6.70 -36.60 -17.82
CA LYS A 157 -5.67 -37.44 -18.45
C LYS A 157 -5.97 -37.62 -19.94
N GLU A 158 -7.26 -37.73 -20.26
CA GLU A 158 -7.83 -37.89 -21.58
C GLU A 158 -7.55 -36.65 -22.45
N ALA A 159 -7.83 -35.45 -21.94
CA ALA A 159 -7.52 -34.19 -22.62
C ALA A 159 -6.01 -34.02 -22.83
N LYS A 160 -5.20 -34.35 -21.82
CA LYS A 160 -3.73 -34.31 -21.93
C LYS A 160 -3.23 -35.26 -23.03
N THR A 161 -3.75 -36.48 -23.11
CA THR A 161 -3.39 -37.44 -24.17
C THR A 161 -3.88 -36.99 -25.55
N ALA A 162 -5.12 -36.48 -25.67
CA ALA A 162 -5.66 -35.99 -26.94
C ALA A 162 -4.88 -34.80 -27.52
N GLN A 163 -4.26 -33.98 -26.66
CA GLN A 163 -3.46 -32.81 -27.06
C GLN A 163 -1.96 -33.10 -27.19
N HIS A 164 -1.49 -34.30 -26.85
CA HIS A 164 -0.13 -34.74 -27.14
C HIS A 164 -0.04 -35.24 -28.59
N PHE A 165 0.48 -34.37 -29.47
CA PHE A 165 0.64 -34.58 -30.93
C PHE A 165 1.68 -35.66 -31.32
N THR A 166 1.81 -36.76 -30.58
CA THR A 166 3.00 -37.64 -30.64
C THR A 166 2.87 -38.91 -31.49
N ASN A 167 1.69 -39.33 -31.98
CA ASN A 167 1.59 -40.47 -32.91
C ASN A 167 0.35 -40.45 -33.82
N ALA A 168 0.49 -41.09 -35.00
CA ALA A 168 -0.48 -41.26 -36.09
C ALA A 168 -0.75 -40.03 -37.00
N ALA A 169 -1.26 -40.32 -38.21
CA ALA A 169 -1.46 -39.34 -39.27
C ALA A 169 -2.54 -38.31 -38.90
N ARG A 170 -2.20 -37.03 -39.00
CA ARG A 170 -3.02 -35.90 -38.55
C ARG A 170 -4.34 -35.84 -39.33
N LYS A 171 -5.46 -35.84 -38.59
CA LYS A 171 -6.77 -35.43 -39.11
C LYS A 171 -7.12 -34.03 -38.62
N PHE A 172 -7.80 -33.26 -39.45
CA PHE A 172 -8.36 -31.97 -39.07
C PHE A 172 -9.70 -32.22 -38.37
N GLU A 173 -9.71 -32.06 -37.05
CA GLU A 173 -10.88 -32.34 -36.20
C GLU A 173 -11.26 -31.09 -35.38
N PRO A 174 -11.71 -30.00 -36.02
CA PRO A 174 -12.01 -28.75 -35.33
C PRO A 174 -13.16 -28.91 -34.33
N GLU A 175 -14.06 -29.87 -34.55
CA GLU A 175 -15.22 -30.17 -33.69
C GLU A 175 -14.93 -31.20 -32.58
N ASN A 176 -13.68 -31.66 -32.41
CA ASN A 176 -13.35 -32.63 -31.38
C ASN A 176 -13.15 -31.92 -30.01
N PRO A 177 -14.06 -32.05 -29.04
CA PRO A 177 -14.02 -31.28 -27.79
C PRO A 177 -12.85 -31.68 -26.87
N ALA A 178 -12.15 -32.79 -27.15
CA ALA A 178 -10.92 -33.15 -26.43
C ALA A 178 -9.67 -32.44 -27.01
N VAL A 179 -9.74 -31.99 -28.27
CA VAL A 179 -8.65 -31.35 -29.02
C VAL A 179 -8.83 -29.83 -29.12
N GLN A 180 -10.08 -29.34 -29.11
CA GLN A 180 -10.41 -27.93 -28.85
C GLN A 180 -9.80 -27.53 -27.49
N LYS A 181 -8.66 -26.83 -27.54
CA LYS A 181 -7.81 -26.64 -26.37
C LYS A 181 -8.51 -25.86 -25.27
N GLU A 182 -8.36 -26.39 -24.06
CA GLU A 182 -7.98 -25.70 -22.82
C GLU A 182 -8.47 -24.25 -22.65
N PHE A 183 -9.19 -24.01 -21.54
CA PHE A 183 -9.36 -22.67 -20.97
C PHE A 183 -8.04 -21.88 -21.02
N ALA A 184 -8.12 -20.63 -21.50
CA ALA A 184 -6.96 -19.78 -21.72
C ALA A 184 -6.08 -19.71 -20.45
N GLY A 185 -4.90 -20.34 -20.52
CA GLY A 185 -3.95 -20.39 -19.41
C GLY A 185 -3.65 -21.76 -18.80
N ALA A 186 -4.29 -22.87 -19.21
CA ALA A 186 -3.95 -24.19 -18.67
C ALA A 186 -2.62 -24.78 -19.18
N CYS A 187 -2.09 -24.26 -20.30
CA CYS A 187 -0.86 -24.81 -20.88
C CYS A 187 0.39 -24.53 -20.03
N ALA A 188 1.38 -25.43 -20.13
CA ALA A 188 2.50 -25.51 -19.19
C ALA A 188 3.28 -24.19 -18.94
N PRO A 189 3.56 -23.30 -19.91
CA PRO A 189 4.21 -22.02 -19.64
C PRO A 189 3.41 -21.08 -18.74
N PHE A 190 2.09 -20.97 -18.95
CA PHE A 190 1.23 -20.12 -18.09
C PHE A 190 1.08 -20.71 -16.69
N MET A 191 0.95 -22.03 -16.58
CA MET A 191 0.96 -22.72 -15.30
C MET A 191 2.30 -22.57 -14.57
N ALA A 192 3.43 -22.65 -15.28
CA ALA A 192 4.75 -22.41 -14.70
C ALA A 192 4.83 -21.02 -14.07
N VAL A 193 4.47 -19.96 -14.81
CA VAL A 193 4.46 -18.56 -14.31
C VAL A 193 3.57 -18.38 -13.07
N ARG A 194 2.38 -19.02 -13.05
CA ARG A 194 1.50 -19.02 -11.87
C ARG A 194 2.12 -19.76 -10.69
N THR A 195 2.77 -20.91 -10.90
CA THR A 195 3.38 -21.71 -9.82
C THR A 195 4.74 -21.21 -9.34
N SER A 196 5.44 -20.35 -10.10
CA SER A 196 6.75 -19.81 -9.74
C SER A 196 6.71 -18.44 -9.05
N ALA A 197 5.56 -17.77 -9.04
CA ALA A 197 5.35 -16.50 -8.36
C ALA A 197 4.99 -16.71 -6.88
N ILE A 198 5.30 -15.74 -6.02
CA ILE A 198 4.62 -15.64 -4.72
C ILE A 198 3.29 -14.93 -4.91
N HIS A 199 2.23 -15.47 -4.33
CA HIS A 199 0.90 -14.86 -4.31
C HIS A 199 0.59 -14.25 -2.96
N LEU A 200 0.12 -13.01 -2.97
CA LEU A 200 -0.50 -12.39 -1.81
C LEU A 200 -2.00 -12.65 -1.86
N MET A 201 -2.54 -13.09 -0.71
CA MET A 201 -3.88 -13.64 -0.53
C MET A 201 -4.40 -13.15 0.83
N LEU A 202 -5.71 -13.05 0.99
CA LEU A 202 -6.30 -12.69 2.28
C LEU A 202 -6.89 -13.95 2.96
N PRO A 203 -6.73 -14.11 4.28
CA PRO A 203 -7.26 -15.25 5.04
C PRO A 203 -8.77 -15.11 5.38
N PHE A 204 -9.43 -14.09 4.83
CA PHE A 204 -10.84 -13.74 4.96
C PHE A 204 -11.35 -13.24 3.59
N ASP A 205 -12.67 -13.17 3.40
CA ASP A 205 -13.25 -12.64 2.17
C ASP A 205 -13.16 -11.11 2.15
N LEU A 206 -12.95 -10.54 0.96
CA LEU A 206 -12.95 -9.10 0.71
C LEU A 206 -14.08 -8.74 -0.25
N LYS A 207 -14.91 -7.76 0.11
CA LYS A 207 -15.92 -7.15 -0.77
C LYS A 207 -15.63 -5.68 -0.98
N ILE A 208 -15.63 -5.23 -2.24
CA ILE A 208 -15.57 -3.82 -2.62
C ILE A 208 -16.85 -3.51 -3.40
N SER A 209 -17.61 -2.49 -3.02
CA SER A 209 -18.89 -2.14 -3.65
C SER A 209 -19.05 -0.63 -3.84
N ARG A 210 -19.84 -0.23 -4.84
CA ARG A 210 -20.36 1.13 -5.01
C ARG A 210 -21.58 1.42 -4.14
N THR A 211 -22.27 0.38 -3.66
CA THR A 211 -23.44 0.50 -2.79
C THR A 211 -23.16 -0.07 -1.38
N PRO A 212 -23.87 0.41 -0.34
CA PRO A 212 -23.73 -0.09 1.03
C PRO A 212 -24.34 -1.48 1.28
N ASP A 213 -24.94 -2.11 0.26
CA ASP A 213 -25.76 -3.32 0.41
C ASP A 213 -24.93 -4.54 0.81
N ASP A 214 -25.47 -5.36 1.72
CA ASP A 214 -24.91 -6.63 2.21
C ASP A 214 -23.40 -6.58 2.58
N PRO A 215 -22.97 -5.68 3.50
CA PRO A 215 -21.58 -5.61 3.92
C PRO A 215 -21.18 -6.89 4.68
N LEU A 216 -19.91 -7.30 4.55
CA LEU A 216 -19.37 -8.45 5.29
C LEU A 216 -19.18 -8.13 6.79
N GLU A 217 -19.29 -9.15 7.65
CA GLU A 217 -19.66 -8.92 9.05
C GLU A 217 -18.53 -8.43 9.98
N ALA A 218 -17.25 -8.55 9.60
CA ALA A 218 -16.14 -8.23 10.50
C ALA A 218 -15.66 -6.77 10.41
N GLY A 219 -16.07 -6.02 9.38
CA GLY A 219 -15.75 -4.60 9.29
C GLY A 219 -16.15 -3.98 7.95
N LEU A 220 -16.36 -2.66 7.98
CA LEU A 220 -16.66 -1.82 6.83
C LEU A 220 -15.87 -0.51 6.92
N ARG A 221 -15.20 -0.13 5.83
CA ARG A 221 -14.63 1.21 5.61
C ARG A 221 -15.23 1.81 4.35
N ILE A 222 -15.42 3.12 4.37
CA ILE A 222 -16.01 3.87 3.26
C ILE A 222 -14.95 4.83 2.73
N TRP A 223 -14.89 4.99 1.42
CA TRP A 223 -14.02 5.94 0.73
C TRP A 223 -14.83 6.70 -0.30
N TYR A 224 -14.57 8.00 -0.45
CA TYR A 224 -14.89 8.71 -1.68
C TYR A 224 -13.65 8.65 -2.58
N ALA A 225 -13.78 8.13 -3.80
CA ALA A 225 -12.64 7.74 -4.63
C ALA A 225 -12.86 8.10 -6.11
N THR A 226 -12.06 9.04 -6.61
CA THR A 226 -12.07 9.54 -7.99
C THR A 226 -10.67 9.52 -8.59
N MET A 227 -10.54 9.86 -9.89
CA MET A 227 -9.21 10.02 -10.48
C MET A 227 -8.46 11.17 -9.79
N GLY A 228 -7.30 10.86 -9.19
CA GLY A 228 -6.44 11.84 -8.52
C GLY A 228 -6.86 12.26 -7.12
N TYR A 229 -7.97 11.75 -6.56
CA TYR A 229 -8.42 12.08 -5.20
C TYR A 229 -9.10 10.89 -4.53
N SER A 230 -8.80 10.68 -3.25
CA SER A 230 -9.41 9.65 -2.42
C SER A 230 -9.43 10.11 -0.97
N PHE A 231 -10.57 9.96 -0.30
CA PHE A 231 -10.77 10.44 1.07
C PHE A 231 -11.58 9.44 1.91
N PRO A 232 -11.15 9.10 3.14
CA PRO A 232 -11.85 8.14 3.97
C PRO A 232 -13.09 8.77 4.61
N LEU A 233 -14.17 8.01 4.60
CA LEU A 233 -15.45 8.36 5.19
C LEU A 233 -15.87 7.29 6.22
N ARG A 234 -16.78 7.67 7.10
CA ARG A 234 -17.56 6.77 7.97
C ARG A 234 -19.04 7.01 7.80
N TYR A 235 -19.87 6.08 8.28
CA TYR A 235 -21.32 6.26 8.32
C TYR A 235 -21.76 6.40 9.78
N GLU A 236 -22.49 7.48 10.08
CA GLU A 236 -22.89 7.82 11.43
C GLU A 236 -24.27 8.48 11.42
N MET A 237 -25.18 7.99 12.27
CA MET A 237 -26.53 8.53 12.45
C MET A 237 -27.32 8.82 11.15
N GLY A 238 -27.16 7.96 10.13
CA GLY A 238 -27.86 8.11 8.85
C GLY A 238 -27.15 8.99 7.82
N LYS A 239 -25.91 9.43 8.08
CA LYS A 239 -25.15 10.33 7.22
C LYS A 239 -23.74 9.82 6.97
N LEU A 240 -23.18 10.16 5.82
CA LEU A 240 -21.74 10.02 5.60
C LEU A 240 -21.02 11.14 6.34
N CYS A 241 -19.96 10.78 7.05
CA CYS A 241 -19.09 11.71 7.73
C CYS A 241 -17.63 11.55 7.29
N SER A 242 -16.86 12.63 7.32
CA SER A 242 -15.40 12.62 7.29
C SER A 242 -14.85 11.69 8.37
N TRP A 243 -13.85 10.87 8.02
CA TRP A 243 -13.23 9.95 8.98
C TRP A 243 -12.40 10.68 10.06
N TYR A 244 -11.84 11.85 9.74
CA TYR A 244 -10.84 12.51 10.58
C TYR A 244 -11.40 13.55 11.55
N ASP A 245 -12.52 14.17 11.18
CA ASP A 245 -13.08 15.33 11.90
C ASP A 245 -14.61 15.32 11.99
N ASP A 246 -15.19 14.14 11.77
CA ASP A 246 -16.55 13.75 12.16
C ASP A 246 -17.68 14.52 11.47
N ARG A 247 -17.35 15.23 10.39
CA ARG A 247 -18.29 16.07 9.65
C ARG A 247 -19.19 15.30 8.75
N VAL A 248 -20.47 15.59 8.84
CA VAL A 248 -21.41 15.35 7.74
C VAL A 248 -20.85 15.92 6.42
N VAL A 249 -20.69 15.05 5.44
CA VAL A 249 -20.40 15.42 4.05
C VAL A 249 -21.69 15.31 3.24
N GLU A 250 -21.95 16.27 2.35
CA GLU A 250 -23.15 16.30 1.51
C GLU A 250 -22.97 15.42 0.26
N ILE A 251 -22.80 14.12 0.49
CA ILE A 251 -22.65 13.10 -0.56
C ILE A 251 -23.83 12.11 -0.46
N GLY A 252 -24.49 11.83 -1.59
CA GLY A 252 -25.56 10.84 -1.69
C GLY A 252 -25.01 9.41 -1.61
N MET A 253 -25.77 8.48 -1.03
CA MET A 253 -25.36 7.06 -0.94
C MET A 253 -25.31 6.33 -2.29
N ASP A 254 -25.88 6.96 -3.31
CA ASP A 254 -25.89 6.57 -4.72
C ASP A 254 -24.75 7.22 -5.54
N ASP A 255 -23.89 8.03 -4.92
CA ASP A 255 -22.77 8.66 -5.62
C ASP A 255 -21.79 7.60 -6.18
N PRO A 256 -21.53 7.59 -7.49
CA PRO A 256 -20.74 6.54 -8.15
C PRO A 256 -19.26 6.54 -7.77
N ASN A 257 -18.79 7.52 -6.99
CA ASN A 257 -17.42 7.61 -6.50
C ASN A 257 -17.26 7.02 -5.10
N LEU A 258 -18.35 6.69 -4.40
CA LEU A 258 -18.27 5.96 -3.14
C LEU A 258 -17.72 4.55 -3.34
N LEU A 259 -16.94 4.07 -2.37
CA LEU A 259 -16.45 2.71 -2.26
C LEU A 259 -16.68 2.21 -0.83
N PHE A 260 -17.46 1.15 -0.70
CA PHE A 260 -17.71 0.40 0.51
C PHE A 260 -16.80 -0.83 0.49
N VAL A 261 -15.81 -0.86 1.37
CA VAL A 261 -14.83 -1.94 1.49
C VAL A 261 -15.14 -2.70 2.77
N SER A 262 -15.58 -3.95 2.67
CA SER A 262 -15.91 -4.80 3.82
C SER A 262 -15.20 -6.14 3.80
N VAL A 263 -15.01 -6.73 4.98
CA VAL A 263 -14.29 -7.99 5.17
C VAL A 263 -15.09 -8.97 6.01
N SER A 264 -15.01 -10.26 5.69
CA SER A 264 -15.64 -11.30 6.52
C SER A 264 -14.83 -11.55 7.79
N PRO A 265 -15.39 -12.27 8.78
CA PRO A 265 -14.58 -12.94 9.79
C PRO A 265 -13.51 -13.82 9.15
N LEU A 266 -12.46 -14.13 9.91
CA LEU A 266 -11.37 -15.01 9.53
C LEU A 266 -11.89 -16.39 9.08
N LYS A 267 -11.38 -16.89 7.95
CA LYS A 267 -11.78 -18.19 7.36
C LYS A 267 -10.63 -19.19 7.20
N GLU A 268 -9.40 -18.71 7.03
CA GLU A 268 -8.21 -19.57 7.11
C GLU A 268 -7.83 -19.84 8.57
N THR A 269 -7.56 -21.11 8.87
CA THR A 269 -7.13 -21.59 10.20
C THR A 269 -5.63 -21.84 10.27
N GLU A 270 -4.96 -22.11 9.15
CA GLU A 270 -3.52 -22.38 9.06
C GLU A 270 -2.67 -21.09 8.96
N LEU A 271 -2.83 -20.14 9.90
CA LEU A 271 -2.10 -18.85 9.86
C LEU A 271 -0.62 -18.95 10.32
N GLY A 272 -0.32 -19.82 11.29
CA GLY A 272 0.98 -19.85 11.97
C GLY A 272 1.18 -18.64 12.89
N THR A 273 2.38 -18.04 12.91
CA THR A 273 2.64 -16.83 13.70
C THR A 273 1.94 -15.61 13.10
N VAL A 274 1.28 -14.83 13.96
CA VAL A 274 0.68 -13.52 13.64
C VAL A 274 1.31 -12.48 14.57
N ASP A 275 2.21 -11.67 14.02
CA ASP A 275 2.87 -10.55 14.70
C ASP A 275 2.15 -9.21 14.44
N ARG A 276 1.04 -9.23 13.68
CA ARG A 276 0.21 -8.04 13.42
C ARG A 276 -0.48 -7.59 14.69
N ALA A 277 -0.33 -6.32 15.04
CA ALA A 277 -1.09 -5.70 16.12
C ALA A 277 -2.61 -5.81 15.83
N LEU A 278 -3.35 -6.38 16.77
CA LEU A 278 -4.80 -6.55 16.70
C LEU A 278 -5.50 -5.48 17.54
N PRO A 279 -6.77 -5.13 17.24
CA PRO A 279 -7.59 -4.33 18.14
C PRO A 279 -7.88 -5.09 19.43
N ASP A 280 -7.70 -4.44 20.59
CA ASP A 280 -7.90 -5.04 21.92
C ASP A 280 -9.39 -5.30 22.27
N ASP A 281 -10.33 -4.80 21.45
CA ASP A 281 -11.78 -4.83 21.70
C ASP A 281 -12.51 -6.04 21.10
N VAL A 282 -11.83 -6.85 20.27
CA VAL A 282 -12.45 -7.97 19.52
C VAL A 282 -11.55 -9.21 19.49
N PRO A 283 -12.12 -10.44 19.40
CA PRO A 283 -11.32 -11.66 19.26
C PRO A 283 -10.63 -11.72 17.88
N MET A 284 -9.58 -12.54 17.76
CA MET A 284 -8.72 -12.62 16.57
C MET A 284 -9.48 -12.83 15.26
N GLU A 285 -10.57 -13.60 15.30
CA GLU A 285 -11.43 -13.91 14.15
C GLU A 285 -12.07 -12.67 13.52
N LEU A 286 -12.25 -11.59 14.28
CA LEU A 286 -12.72 -10.28 13.80
C LEU A 286 -11.59 -9.25 13.77
N GLY A 287 -10.71 -9.29 14.78
CA GLY A 287 -9.60 -8.36 14.95
C GLY A 287 -8.56 -8.41 13.83
N LEU A 288 -8.25 -9.60 13.30
CA LEU A 288 -7.29 -9.73 12.21
C LEU A 288 -7.82 -9.16 10.87
N PRO A 289 -9.03 -9.53 10.38
CA PRO A 289 -9.64 -8.85 9.24
C PRO A 289 -9.75 -7.33 9.42
N ARG A 290 -10.16 -6.87 10.61
CA ARG A 290 -10.24 -5.45 10.95
C ARG A 290 -8.88 -4.75 10.93
N ALA A 291 -7.81 -5.37 11.42
CA ALA A 291 -6.45 -4.82 11.36
C ALA A 291 -5.89 -4.70 9.94
N PHE A 292 -6.35 -5.54 9.00
CA PHE A 292 -6.07 -5.35 7.58
C PHE A 292 -6.91 -4.21 6.98
N LEU A 293 -8.19 -4.13 7.36
CA LEU A 293 -9.12 -3.13 6.86
C LEU A 293 -8.78 -1.70 7.33
N ASP A 294 -8.43 -1.52 8.61
CA ASP A 294 -8.03 -0.23 9.18
C ASP A 294 -6.67 0.25 8.67
N GLY A 295 -5.82 -0.68 8.21
CA GLY A 295 -4.61 -0.38 7.45
C GLY A 295 -4.84 -0.04 5.97
N THR A 296 -6.08 -0.04 5.47
CA THR A 296 -6.34 0.36 4.07
C THR A 296 -6.19 1.86 3.86
N ASN A 297 -5.76 2.25 2.66
CA ASN A 297 -5.69 3.64 2.23
C ASN A 297 -6.24 3.82 0.80
N GLY A 298 -6.61 5.03 0.44
CA GLY A 298 -6.98 5.39 -0.93
C GLY A 298 -5.78 5.89 -1.74
N LEU A 299 -5.76 5.56 -3.03
CA LEU A 299 -4.87 6.15 -4.03
C LEU A 299 -5.67 6.48 -5.29
N GLY A 300 -6.46 7.55 -5.22
CA GLY A 300 -7.41 7.89 -6.28
C GLY A 300 -8.49 6.81 -6.40
N PRO A 301 -8.66 6.15 -7.55
CA PRO A 301 -9.66 5.09 -7.70
C PRO A 301 -9.25 3.74 -7.09
N PHE A 302 -8.01 3.59 -6.62
CA PHE A 302 -7.51 2.36 -6.01
C PHE A 302 -7.68 2.37 -4.48
N ILE A 303 -8.05 1.22 -3.92
CA ILE A 303 -7.92 0.88 -2.51
C ILE A 303 -6.61 0.10 -2.33
N GLN A 304 -5.71 0.63 -1.50
CA GLN A 304 -4.47 0.01 -1.09
C GLN A 304 -4.71 -0.82 0.17
N VAL A 305 -4.57 -2.14 0.10
CA VAL A 305 -4.58 -3.05 1.26
C VAL A 305 -3.13 -3.28 1.72
N VAL A 306 -2.82 -2.84 2.95
CA VAL A 306 -1.47 -2.91 3.50
C VAL A 306 -1.19 -4.29 4.10
N CYS A 307 -0.34 -5.04 3.38
CA CYS A 307 0.00 -6.42 3.72
C CYS A 307 1.19 -6.54 4.68
N ASN A 308 1.84 -5.42 5.04
CA ASN A 308 3.13 -5.40 5.76
C ASN A 308 4.14 -6.40 5.17
N PHE A 309 4.11 -6.59 3.85
CA PHE A 309 4.97 -7.55 3.16
C PHE A 309 6.17 -6.79 2.58
N LYS A 310 7.31 -6.86 3.26
CA LYS A 310 8.55 -6.18 2.88
C LYS A 310 9.49 -7.19 2.24
N ILE A 311 9.90 -6.92 1.00
CA ILE A 311 10.76 -7.80 0.21
C ILE A 311 12.13 -7.15 0.00
N TRP A 312 13.17 -7.82 0.50
CA TRP A 312 14.58 -7.46 0.44
C TRP A 312 15.27 -8.21 -0.70
N PHE A 313 16.00 -7.51 -1.56
CA PHE A 313 16.68 -8.11 -2.72
C PHE A 313 17.83 -7.23 -3.22
N ASP A 314 18.75 -7.84 -3.97
CA ASP A 314 19.79 -7.12 -4.70
C ASP A 314 19.19 -6.45 -5.94
N ALA A 315 19.04 -5.12 -5.89
CA ALA A 315 18.45 -4.33 -6.97
C ALA A 315 19.42 -4.04 -8.14
N GLU A 316 20.70 -4.39 -8.04
CA GLU A 316 21.62 -4.42 -9.19
C GLU A 316 21.50 -5.75 -9.96
N ALA A 317 21.17 -6.85 -9.26
CA ALA A 317 21.04 -8.18 -9.85
C ALA A 317 19.62 -8.58 -10.30
N MET A 318 18.55 -8.02 -9.71
CA MET A 318 17.17 -8.32 -10.10
C MET A 318 16.20 -7.13 -9.98
N SER A 319 15.07 -7.24 -10.67
CA SER A 319 13.89 -6.39 -10.46
C SER A 319 12.71 -7.24 -10.02
N VAL A 320 11.76 -6.65 -9.29
CA VAL A 320 10.55 -7.36 -8.84
C VAL A 320 9.33 -6.76 -9.54
N LEU A 321 8.65 -7.54 -10.38
CA LEU A 321 7.35 -7.17 -10.95
C LEU A 321 6.26 -7.52 -9.94
N VAL A 322 5.42 -6.55 -9.61
CA VAL A 322 4.22 -6.72 -8.79
C VAL A 322 3.01 -6.31 -9.61
N GLN A 323 2.00 -7.17 -9.63
CA GLN A 323 0.77 -6.97 -10.39
C GLN A 323 -0.40 -7.69 -9.72
N GLY A 324 -1.63 -7.30 -10.06
CA GLY A 324 -2.81 -8.12 -9.78
C GLY A 324 -2.61 -9.54 -10.31
N ALA A 325 -3.07 -10.54 -9.55
CA ALA A 325 -2.99 -11.93 -9.96
C ALA A 325 -3.74 -12.11 -11.30
N PRO A 326 -3.31 -13.03 -12.19
CA PRO A 326 -3.86 -13.14 -13.55
C PRO A 326 -5.39 -13.26 -13.60
N ASP A 327 -5.96 -13.90 -12.59
CA ASP A 327 -7.37 -14.27 -12.50
C ASP A 327 -8.20 -13.22 -11.70
N LEU A 328 -7.59 -12.15 -11.17
CA LEU A 328 -8.24 -11.11 -10.35
C LEU A 328 -9.44 -10.44 -11.06
N HIS A 329 -9.35 -10.32 -12.39
CA HIS A 329 -10.38 -9.74 -13.23
C HIS A 329 -11.71 -10.52 -13.22
N GLU A 330 -11.68 -11.83 -12.94
CA GLU A 330 -12.87 -12.67 -12.84
C GLU A 330 -13.70 -12.34 -11.58
N TYR A 331 -13.07 -11.73 -10.57
CA TYR A 331 -13.72 -11.25 -9.35
C TYR A 331 -14.19 -9.80 -9.46
N GLY A 332 -14.15 -9.21 -10.68
CA GLY A 332 -14.57 -7.85 -10.94
C GLY A 332 -13.56 -6.77 -10.51
N LEU A 333 -12.30 -7.14 -10.27
CA LEU A 333 -11.24 -6.23 -9.83
C LEU A 333 -10.12 -6.09 -10.86
N GLN A 334 -9.50 -4.92 -10.87
CA GLN A 334 -8.22 -4.67 -11.53
C GLN A 334 -7.17 -4.35 -10.48
N GLY A 335 -6.00 -4.97 -10.63
CA GLY A 335 -4.86 -4.74 -9.76
C GLY A 335 -3.92 -3.71 -10.37
N GLY A 336 -3.44 -2.76 -9.57
CA GLY A 336 -2.31 -1.91 -9.95
C GLY A 336 -1.09 -2.78 -10.31
N ALA A 337 -0.42 -2.47 -11.41
CA ALA A 337 0.74 -3.22 -11.91
C ALA A 337 1.95 -2.29 -12.07
N GLY A 338 3.12 -2.77 -11.67
CA GLY A 338 4.36 -2.00 -11.76
C GLY A 338 5.62 -2.82 -11.50
N LEU A 339 6.70 -2.46 -12.19
CA LEU A 339 8.04 -2.92 -11.85
C LEU A 339 8.54 -2.13 -10.64
N LEU A 340 8.71 -2.82 -9.51
CA LEU A 340 9.26 -2.24 -8.29
C LEU A 340 10.80 -2.21 -8.37
N THR A 341 11.35 -1.18 -9.02
CA THR A 341 12.79 -0.89 -8.98
C THR A 341 13.18 -0.04 -7.75
N ARG A 342 12.20 0.66 -7.17
CA ARG A 342 12.21 1.33 -5.85
C ARG A 342 10.80 1.88 -5.59
N THR A 343 10.19 1.58 -4.45
CA THR A 343 8.84 2.07 -4.11
C THR A 343 8.68 2.44 -2.64
N TYR A 344 8.09 3.60 -2.43
CA TYR A 344 7.72 4.16 -1.15
C TYR A 344 6.44 3.49 -0.62
N ALA A 345 6.44 3.05 0.63
CA ALA A 345 5.20 2.88 1.38
C ALA A 345 4.66 4.21 1.90
N SER A 346 3.35 4.24 2.14
CA SER A 346 2.66 5.25 2.96
C SER A 346 2.82 5.02 4.47
N GLU A 347 3.71 4.12 4.89
CA GLU A 347 3.94 3.76 6.29
C GLU A 347 4.71 4.82 7.08
N LYS A 348 4.61 4.73 8.41
CA LYS A 348 5.30 5.58 9.38
C LYS A 348 6.81 5.36 9.32
N ILE A 349 7.57 6.34 9.82
CA ILE A 349 9.04 6.27 9.86
C ILE A 349 9.56 4.99 10.51
N GLN A 350 8.85 4.39 11.47
CA GLN A 350 9.24 3.15 12.16
C GLN A 350 9.40 1.94 11.20
N ALA A 351 8.70 1.90 10.06
CA ALA A 351 8.85 0.83 9.07
C ALA A 351 10.12 1.01 8.19
N TYR A 352 10.66 2.23 8.18
CA TYR A 352 11.89 2.67 7.50
C TYR A 352 13.07 2.89 8.44
N ALA A 353 12.82 2.99 9.75
CA ALA A 353 13.81 3.06 10.81
C ALA A 353 14.87 1.99 10.56
N PRO A 354 16.16 2.31 10.75
CA PRO A 354 17.27 1.60 10.15
C PRO A 354 17.04 0.12 10.32
N SER A 355 16.87 -0.56 9.19
CA SER A 355 16.53 -1.98 9.13
C SER A 355 17.56 -2.74 9.94
N SER A 356 17.16 -3.00 11.19
CA SER A 356 17.80 -3.62 12.37
C SER A 356 19.34 -3.70 12.49
N GLY A 357 20.12 -2.99 11.66
CA GLY A 357 21.56 -3.20 11.49
C GLY A 357 21.96 -4.63 11.10
N LYS A 358 21.02 -5.49 10.66
CA LYS A 358 21.29 -6.94 10.57
C LYS A 358 22.29 -7.23 9.46
N PRO A 359 23.31 -8.08 9.69
CA PRO A 359 24.34 -8.37 8.70
C PRO A 359 23.81 -8.83 7.33
N TRP A 360 22.67 -9.54 7.30
CA TRP A 360 22.06 -10.02 6.04
C TRP A 360 21.38 -8.93 5.21
N GLN A 361 21.10 -7.75 5.78
CA GLN A 361 20.50 -6.61 5.07
C GLN A 361 21.54 -5.79 4.28
N GLN A 362 22.84 -6.00 4.54
CA GLN A 362 23.91 -5.26 3.89
C GLN A 362 23.95 -5.51 2.38
N GLY A 363 23.86 -4.43 1.59
CA GLY A 363 23.85 -4.49 0.11
C GLY A 363 22.50 -4.84 -0.51
N LEU A 364 21.46 -5.11 0.30
CA LEU A 364 20.10 -5.31 -0.20
C LEU A 364 19.32 -4.01 -0.20
N SER A 365 18.47 -3.81 -1.21
CA SER A 365 17.39 -2.83 -1.21
C SER A 365 16.10 -3.53 -0.76
N PHE A 366 15.06 -2.77 -0.37
CA PHE A 366 13.74 -3.34 -0.12
C PHE A 366 12.61 -2.57 -0.79
N ASN A 367 11.49 -3.26 -0.97
CA ASN A 367 10.21 -2.68 -1.33
C ASN A 367 9.11 -3.18 -0.38
N PHE A 368 8.10 -2.35 -0.13
CA PHE A 368 6.84 -2.82 0.44
C PHE A 368 5.90 -3.26 -0.68
N VAL A 369 5.21 -4.38 -0.49
CA VAL A 369 4.22 -4.92 -1.42
C VAL A 369 2.84 -4.80 -0.81
N ASN A 370 2.01 -3.93 -1.40
CA ASN A 370 0.62 -3.71 -1.03
C ASN A 370 -0.29 -4.07 -2.21
N MET A 371 -1.48 -4.60 -1.93
CA MET A 371 -2.47 -4.87 -2.98
C MET A 371 -3.17 -3.55 -3.34
N HIS A 372 -3.10 -3.13 -4.60
CA HIS A 372 -3.80 -1.93 -5.07
C HIS A 372 -4.98 -2.38 -5.93
N LEU A 373 -6.20 -2.23 -5.43
CA LEU A 373 -7.41 -2.84 -5.99
C LEU A 373 -8.39 -1.75 -6.45
N GLN A 374 -8.86 -1.86 -7.68
CA GLN A 374 -9.89 -0.99 -8.26
C GLN A 374 -11.02 -1.88 -8.81
N LEU A 375 -12.28 -1.44 -8.71
CA LEU A 375 -13.38 -2.07 -9.45
C LEU A 375 -13.15 -1.99 -10.95
N ALA A 376 -13.29 -3.10 -11.66
CA ALA A 376 -13.19 -3.13 -13.12
C ALA A 376 -14.26 -2.25 -13.76
N GLN A 377 -14.00 -1.77 -14.99
CA GLN A 377 -14.92 -0.88 -15.69
C GLN A 377 -16.31 -1.51 -15.84
N GLY A 378 -17.35 -0.82 -15.35
CA GLY A 378 -18.73 -1.30 -15.37
C GLY A 378 -19.11 -2.28 -14.24
N VAL A 379 -18.19 -2.59 -13.33
CA VAL A 379 -18.47 -3.42 -12.14
C VAL A 379 -18.82 -2.53 -10.95
N ASN A 380 -20.01 -2.74 -10.39
CA ASN A 380 -20.45 -2.03 -9.19
C ASN A 380 -20.03 -2.73 -7.90
N THR A 381 -19.87 -4.06 -7.92
CA THR A 381 -19.52 -4.86 -6.74
C THR A 381 -18.60 -6.00 -7.13
N ALA A 382 -17.53 -6.16 -6.37
CA ALA A 382 -16.56 -7.23 -6.45
C ALA A 382 -16.52 -7.99 -5.12
N PHE A 383 -16.41 -9.32 -5.20
CA PHE A 383 -16.26 -10.21 -4.05
C PHE A 383 -15.12 -11.18 -4.32
N VAL A 384 -14.11 -11.17 -3.44
CA VAL A 384 -12.94 -12.03 -3.50
C VAL A 384 -13.01 -12.99 -2.30
N PRO A 385 -13.23 -14.29 -2.53
CA PRO A 385 -13.18 -15.28 -1.46
C PRO A 385 -11.81 -15.32 -0.79
N PHE A 386 -11.77 -15.66 0.50
CA PHE A 386 -10.54 -16.01 1.20
C PHE A 386 -9.74 -17.06 0.42
N ASN A 387 -8.42 -17.03 0.55
CA ASN A 387 -7.52 -17.92 -0.20
C ASN A 387 -7.67 -17.86 -1.74
N THR A 388 -8.12 -16.72 -2.29
CA THR A 388 -7.97 -16.40 -3.71
C THR A 388 -6.66 -15.64 -3.94
N PRO A 389 -5.84 -15.96 -4.96
CA PRO A 389 -4.71 -15.14 -5.39
C PRO A 389 -5.17 -13.72 -5.77
N ILE A 390 -4.69 -12.70 -5.06
CA ILE A 390 -5.09 -11.30 -5.30
C ILE A 390 -3.98 -10.55 -6.03
N PHE A 391 -2.74 -10.67 -5.57
CA PHE A 391 -1.55 -10.06 -6.18
C PHE A 391 -0.45 -11.11 -6.37
N SER A 392 0.38 -10.96 -7.40
CA SER A 392 1.49 -11.85 -7.71
C SER A 392 2.82 -11.09 -7.78
N ILE A 393 3.84 -11.66 -7.16
CA ILE A 393 5.22 -11.16 -7.10
C ILE A 393 6.08 -12.05 -8.00
N HIS A 394 6.63 -11.45 -9.05
CA HIS A 394 7.50 -12.13 -10.02
C HIS A 394 8.91 -11.52 -10.01
N PRO A 395 9.93 -12.24 -9.52
CA PRO A 395 11.32 -11.82 -9.69
C PRO A 395 11.69 -11.87 -11.17
N VAL A 396 12.00 -10.72 -11.74
CA VAL A 396 12.45 -10.55 -13.13
C VAL A 396 13.97 -10.60 -13.13
N LEU A 397 14.51 -11.75 -13.55
CA LEU A 397 15.95 -12.00 -13.60
C LEU A 397 16.50 -11.86 -15.02
N THR A 398 17.68 -11.26 -15.15
CA THR A 398 18.47 -11.30 -16.39
C THR A 398 19.21 -12.62 -16.57
N ARG A 399 19.56 -13.34 -15.50
CA ARG A 399 20.15 -14.71 -15.51
C ARG A 399 19.73 -15.50 -14.26
N GLN A 400 19.64 -16.83 -14.39
CA GLN A 400 19.19 -17.79 -13.35
C GLN A 400 19.99 -17.69 -12.03
N SER A 401 19.43 -17.92 -10.83
CA SER A 401 18.03 -18.23 -10.42
C SER A 401 17.81 -17.89 -8.92
N PHE A 402 16.55 -17.74 -8.46
CA PHE A 402 16.23 -17.17 -7.15
C PHE A 402 15.67 -18.14 -6.08
N LYS A 403 15.64 -17.70 -4.81
CA LYS A 403 14.91 -18.32 -3.68
C LYS A 403 14.30 -17.24 -2.78
N PHE A 404 13.08 -17.48 -2.29
CA PHE A 404 12.47 -16.70 -1.21
C PHE A 404 12.84 -17.26 0.17
N GLU A 405 13.18 -16.39 1.12
CA GLU A 405 13.63 -16.75 2.48
C GLU A 405 12.92 -15.91 3.54
N ASP A 406 12.61 -16.51 4.69
CA ASP A 406 12.02 -15.80 5.84
C ASP A 406 13.12 -15.07 6.62
N ALA A 407 12.95 -13.76 6.85
CA ALA A 407 13.88 -12.93 7.63
C ALA A 407 14.13 -13.47 9.05
N ARG A 408 13.17 -14.18 9.66
CA ARG A 408 13.32 -14.83 10.98
C ARG A 408 14.42 -15.91 10.96
N THR A 409 14.72 -16.52 9.81
CA THR A 409 15.66 -17.65 9.68
C THR A 409 17.12 -17.24 9.48
N LEU A 410 17.39 -15.95 9.22
CA LEU A 410 18.73 -15.44 8.87
C LEU A 410 19.51 -14.85 10.05
N GLY A 411 18.97 -14.93 11.26
CA GLY A 411 19.58 -14.39 12.47
C GLY A 411 19.41 -12.88 12.64
N SER A 412 19.88 -12.42 13.80
CA SER A 412 20.03 -11.01 14.20
C SER A 412 21.44 -10.51 13.91
#